data_AF-A0A1B7HXK9-F1
#
_entry.id   AF-A0A1B7HXK9-F1
#
_cell.length_a   1.000
_cell.length_b   1.000
_cell.length_c   1.000
_cell.angle_alpha   90.00
_cell.angle_beta   90.00
_cell.angle_gamma   90.00
#
_symmetry.space_group_name_H-M   'P 1'
#
loop_
_entity.id
_entity.type
_entity.pdbx_description
1 polymer ?
#
loop_
_entity_poly.entity_id
_entity_poly.type
_entity_poly.pdbx_seq_one_letter_code
_entity_poly.pdbx_strand_id
1 'polypeptide(L)'
;MSNGDIVRYVVTFKFQENNLTDLNELNNQLTRGGFLLTMSDDEGKIHELGINTFGLISTSSQTEVEELSRGLGQLALGIEPEVSVTTWENWLQQSK
;
A
#
# COMPACT_ATOMS: atom_id res chain seq x y z
N MET A 1 3.03 21.01 11.74
CA MET A 1 3.35 20.69 10.33
C MET A 1 4.53 19.74 10.37
N SER A 2 4.30 18.43 10.24
CA SER A 2 5.36 17.44 10.18
C SER A 2 6.08 17.58 8.84
N ASN A 3 7.30 18.12 8.89
CA ASN A 3 8.19 18.24 7.74
C ASN A 3 9.02 16.95 7.65
N GLY A 4 8.33 15.83 7.42
CA GLY A 4 8.97 14.52 7.24
C GLY A 4 9.58 14.41 5.85
N ASP A 5 10.67 13.64 5.72
CA ASP A 5 11.24 13.29 4.43
C ASP A 5 10.18 12.56 3.58
N ILE A 6 10.18 12.80 2.26
CA ILE A 6 9.29 12.09 1.34
C ILE A 6 9.81 10.66 1.19
N VAL A 7 9.00 9.68 1.61
CA VAL A 7 9.33 8.26 1.54
C VAL A 7 8.35 7.54 0.61
N ARG A 8 8.86 6.57 -0.15
CA ARG A 8 8.06 5.65 -0.97
C ARG A 8 7.86 4.36 -0.18
N TYR A 9 6.62 4.05 0.17
CA TYR A 9 6.25 2.85 0.88
C TYR A 9 5.59 1.83 -0.05
N VAL A 10 5.77 0.56 0.27
CA VAL A 10 4.99 -0.56 -0.27
C VAL A 10 4.19 -1.16 0.87
N VAL A 11 2.88 -1.24 0.67
CA VAL A 11 1.90 -1.71 1.64
C VAL A 11 1.26 -2.97 1.11
N THR A 12 1.35 -4.06 1.86
CA THR A 12 0.73 -5.34 1.54
C THR A 12 -0.37 -5.66 2.55
N PHE A 13 -1.55 -5.99 2.03
CA PHE A 13 -2.69 -6.44 2.82
C PHE A 13 -2.74 -7.97 2.82
N LYS A 14 -2.97 -8.54 4.00
CA LYS A 14 -3.26 -9.96 4.17
C LYS A 14 -4.61 -10.12 4.85
N PHE A 15 -5.50 -10.80 4.15
CA PHE A 15 -6.82 -11.16 4.62
C PHE A 15 -7.27 -12.40 3.87
N GLN A 16 -8.25 -13.11 4.40
CA GLN A 16 -8.87 -14.21 3.68
C GLN A 16 -9.74 -13.62 2.57
N GLU A 17 -9.24 -13.67 1.34
CA GLU A 17 -10.00 -13.30 0.14
C GLU A 17 -11.20 -14.25 0.00
N ASN A 18 -12.41 -13.75 0.27
CA ASN A 18 -13.61 -14.57 0.17
C ASN A 18 -14.26 -14.47 -1.22
N ASN A 19 -14.05 -13.35 -1.92
CA ASN A 19 -14.62 -13.10 -3.24
C ASN A 19 -13.87 -11.98 -4.00
N LEU A 20 -14.18 -11.81 -5.30
CA LEU A 20 -13.64 -10.75 -6.15
C LEU A 20 -14.15 -9.34 -5.79
N THR A 21 -15.27 -9.24 -5.06
CA THR A 21 -15.82 -7.96 -4.60
C THR A 21 -14.91 -7.32 -3.56
N ASP A 22 -14.37 -8.10 -2.62
CA ASP A 22 -13.44 -7.65 -1.60
C ASP A 22 -12.19 -6.99 -2.21
N LEU A 23 -11.63 -7.63 -3.26
CA LEU A 23 -10.51 -7.10 -4.04
C LEU A 23 -10.85 -5.77 -4.73
N ASN A 24 -12.04 -5.69 -5.34
CA ASN A 24 -12.48 -4.49 -6.03
C ASN A 24 -12.73 -3.33 -5.07
N GLU A 25 -13.37 -3.58 -3.92
CA GLU A 25 -13.62 -2.55 -2.92
C GLU A 25 -12.31 -2.05 -2.30
N LEU A 26 -11.37 -2.96 -2.00
CA LEU A 26 -10.05 -2.60 -1.50
C LEU A 26 -9.30 -1.72 -2.52
N ASN A 27 -9.23 -2.14 -3.79
CA ASN A 27 -8.61 -1.37 -4.86
C ASN A 27 -9.23 0.03 -5.00
N ASN A 28 -10.56 0.09 -5.03
CA ASN A 28 -11.30 1.34 -5.15
C ASN A 28 -11.01 2.29 -3.98
N GLN A 29 -11.03 1.76 -2.76
CA GLN A 29 -10.82 2.55 -1.56
C GLN A 29 -9.39 3.07 -1.45
N LEU A 30 -8.41 2.22 -1.75
CA LEU A 30 -6.98 2.54 -1.67
C LEU A 30 -6.59 3.53 -2.78
N THR A 31 -7.08 3.34 -4.00
CA THR A 31 -6.85 4.30 -5.11
C THR A 31 -7.41 5.68 -4.77
N ARG A 32 -8.61 5.76 -4.15
CA ARG A 32 -9.16 7.04 -3.65
C ARG A 32 -8.32 7.65 -2.52
N GLY A 33 -7.66 6.81 -1.72
CA GLY A 33 -6.71 7.21 -0.69
C GLY A 33 -5.33 7.66 -1.22
N GLY A 34 -5.12 7.67 -2.54
CA GLY A 34 -3.86 8.07 -3.17
C GLY A 34 -2.82 6.95 -3.28
N PHE A 35 -3.22 5.70 -3.02
CA PHE A 35 -2.34 4.54 -3.22
C PHE A 35 -2.23 4.17 -4.70
N LEU A 36 -1.08 3.61 -5.06
CA LEU A 36 -0.69 3.29 -6.44
C LEU A 36 -0.63 1.77 -6.63
N LEU A 37 -1.03 1.29 -7.80
CA LEU A 37 -0.86 -0.13 -8.18
C LEU A 37 0.54 -0.42 -8.75
N THR A 38 1.20 0.62 -9.23
CA THR A 38 2.54 0.56 -9.81
C THR A 38 3.44 1.62 -9.20
N MET A 39 4.74 1.35 -9.16
CA MET A 39 5.75 2.35 -8.82
C MET A 39 6.88 2.34 -9.84
N SER A 40 7.40 3.52 -10.15
CA SER A 40 8.56 3.66 -11.00
C SER A 40 9.84 3.73 -10.17
N ASP A 41 10.89 3.06 -10.62
CA ASP A 41 12.23 3.30 -10.10
C ASP A 41 12.83 4.61 -10.64
N ASP A 42 14.03 4.94 -10.17
CA ASP A 42 14.69 6.20 -10.54
C ASP A 42 15.20 6.20 -12.00
N GLU A 43 15.21 5.04 -12.68
CA GLU A 43 15.48 4.92 -14.11
C GLU A 43 14.20 5.07 -14.96
N GLY A 44 13.03 5.23 -14.31
CA GLY A 44 11.73 5.38 -14.95
C GLY A 44 11.08 4.06 -15.35
N LYS A 45 11.63 2.91 -14.96
CA LYS A 45 11.01 1.61 -15.21
C LYS A 45 9.85 1.41 -14.23
N ILE A 46 8.70 1.07 -14.78
CA ILE A 46 7.46 0.78 -14.04
C ILE A 46 7.51 -0.66 -13.51
N HIS A 47 7.16 -0.83 -12.24
CA HIS A 47 6.99 -2.13 -11.60
C HIS A 47 5.55 -2.29 -11.12
N GLU A 48 4.96 -3.43 -11.46
CA GLU A 48 3.67 -3.88 -10.92
C GLU A 48 3.90 -4.45 -9.51
N LEU A 49 3.14 -3.99 -8.53
CA LEU A 49 3.35 -4.38 -7.13
C LEU A 49 2.69 -5.73 -6.76
N GLY A 50 1.73 -6.18 -7.56
CA GLY A 50 1.03 -7.44 -7.36
C GLY A 50 -0.29 -7.32 -6.59
N ILE A 51 -0.93 -8.45 -6.34
CA ILE A 51 -2.24 -8.52 -5.69
C ILE A 51 -2.11 -8.05 -4.23
N ASN A 52 -3.11 -7.28 -3.77
CA ASN A 52 -3.19 -6.71 -2.42
C ASN A 52 -1.98 -5.87 -2.00
N THR A 53 -1.17 -5.41 -2.95
CA THR A 53 0.05 -4.65 -2.69
C THR A 53 0.00 -3.33 -3.42
N PHE A 54 0.29 -2.25 -2.67
CA PHE A 54 0.09 -0.89 -3.13
C PHE A 54 1.25 0.01 -2.74
N GLY A 55 1.55 0.99 -3.58
CA GLY A 55 2.54 2.03 -3.33
C GLY A 55 1.90 3.23 -2.64
N LEU A 56 2.64 3.89 -1.76
CA LEU A 56 2.24 5.17 -1.19
C LEU A 56 3.45 6.08 -1.07
N ILE A 57 3.36 7.29 -1.61
CA ILE A 57 4.36 8.34 -1.43
C ILE A 57 3.86 9.28 -0.34
N SER A 58 4.55 9.32 0.80
CA SER A 58 4.10 10.09 1.96
C SER A 58 5.27 10.64 2.77
N THR A 59 5.02 11.72 3.50
CA THR A 59 5.91 12.26 4.54
C THR A 59 5.58 11.71 5.94
N SER A 60 4.51 10.91 6.04
CA SER A 60 4.14 10.20 7.25
C SER A 60 5.16 9.11 7.60
N SER A 61 5.27 8.82 8.88
CA SER A 61 6.04 7.69 9.39
C SER A 61 5.45 6.36 8.93
N GLN A 62 6.26 5.30 8.92
CA GLN A 62 5.82 3.95 8.56
C GLN A 62 4.64 3.47 9.42
N THR A 63 4.63 3.79 10.72
CA THR A 63 3.53 3.45 11.63
C THR A 63 2.24 4.18 11.27
N GLU A 64 2.29 5.48 10.97
CA GLU A 64 1.11 6.24 10.53
C GLU A 64 0.57 5.73 9.18
N VAL A 65 1.46 5.32 8.28
CA VAL A 65 1.07 4.68 7.01
C VAL A 65 0.37 3.35 7.28
N GLU A 66 0.90 2.52 8.18
CA GLU A 66 0.27 1.25 8.55
C GLU A 66 -1.12 1.46 9.15
N GLU A 67 -1.26 2.41 10.09
CA GLU A 67 -2.54 2.75 10.72
C GLU A 67 -3.56 3.25 9.70
N LEU A 68 -3.16 4.15 8.79
CA LEU A 68 -4.00 4.65 7.70
C LEU A 68 -4.46 3.49 6.79
N SER A 69 -3.51 2.67 6.34
CA SER A 69 -3.79 1.53 5.47
C SER A 69 -4.74 0.55 6.12
N ARG A 70 -4.54 0.22 7.39
CA ARG A 70 -5.42 -0.65 8.17
C ARG A 70 -6.84 -0.09 8.27
N GLY A 71 -6.97 1.21 8.57
CA GLY A 71 -8.28 1.88 8.62
C GLY A 71 -9.01 1.86 7.28
N LEU A 72 -8.32 2.16 6.17
CA LEU A 72 -8.91 2.11 4.83
C LEU A 72 -9.27 0.68 4.42
N GLY A 73 -8.42 -0.29 4.72
CA GLY A 73 -8.68 -1.71 4.47
C GLY A 73 -9.90 -2.20 5.24
N GLN A 74 -10.05 -1.80 6.51
CA GLN A 74 -11.23 -2.13 7.31
C GLN A 74 -12.52 -1.54 6.74
N LEU A 75 -12.47 -0.30 6.27
CA LEU A 75 -13.63 0.33 5.62
C LEU A 75 -14.04 -0.38 4.33
N ALA A 76 -13.07 -0.89 3.56
CA ALA A 76 -13.35 -1.60 2.32
C ALA A 76 -13.84 -3.04 2.55
N LEU A 77 -13.22 -3.76 3.49
CA LEU A 77 -13.41 -5.20 3.67
C LEU A 77 -14.46 -5.54 4.74
N GLY A 78 -14.83 -4.58 5.60
CA GLY A 78 -15.71 -4.82 6.75
C GLY A 78 -15.05 -5.64 7.89
N ILE A 79 -13.80 -6.07 7.71
CA ILE A 79 -12.95 -6.76 8.68
C ILE A 79 -11.62 -6.04 8.79
N GLU A 80 -10.94 -6.14 9.92
CA GLU A 80 -9.60 -5.57 10.08
C GLU A 80 -8.56 -6.47 9.39
N PRO A 81 -7.91 -6.03 8.30
CA PRO A 81 -6.88 -6.82 7.64
C PRO A 81 -5.54 -6.74 8.40
N GLU A 82 -4.69 -7.75 8.23
CA GLU A 82 -3.27 -7.60 8.56
C GLU A 82 -2.61 -6.73 7.48
N VAL A 83 -1.84 -5.73 7.91
CA VAL A 83 -1.14 -4.81 7.02
C VAL A 83 0.35 -4.88 7.35
N SER A 84 1.17 -5.04 6.32
CA SER A 84 2.62 -4.90 6.43
C SER A 84 3.11 -3.77 5.54
N VAL A 85 3.92 -2.88 6.09
CA VAL A 85 4.53 -1.75 5.37
C VAL A 85 6.03 -1.95 5.29
N THR A 86 6.61 -1.74 4.12
CA THR A 86 8.06 -1.67 3.90
C THR A 86 8.40 -0.46 3.04
N THR A 87 9.67 -0.09 2.97
CA THR A 87 10.11 0.94 2.02
C THR A 87 10.26 0.33 0.62
N TRP A 88 10.13 1.18 -0.40
CA TRP A 88 10.33 0.82 -1.79
C TRP A 88 11.69 0.17 -2.04
N GLU A 89 12.75 0.72 -1.44
CA GLU A 89 14.13 0.23 -1.61
C GLU A 89 14.27 -1.20 -1.06
N ASN A 90 13.63 -1.48 0.07
CA ASN A 90 13.65 -2.81 0.67
C ASN A 90 12.80 -3.80 -0.14
N TRP A 91 11.65 -3.36 -0.66
CA TRP A 91 10.81 -4.17 -1.51
C TRP A 91 11.52 -4.57 -2.81
N LEU A 92 12.18 -3.63 -3.48
CA LEU A 92 12.96 -3.88 -4.70
C LEU A 92 14.08 -4.91 -4.50
N GLN A 93 14.69 -4.94 -3.31
CA GLN A 93 15.72 -5.94 -2.99
C GLN A 93 15.13 -7.34 -2.80
N GLN A 94 13.90 -7.43 -2.26
CA GLN A 94 13.20 -8.68 -2.03
C GLN A 94 12.50 -9.22 -3.28
N SER A 95 12.18 -8.34 -4.24
CA SER A 95 11.49 -8.69 -5.49
C SER A 95 12.44 -9.08 -6.64
N LYS A 96 13.76 -9.07 -6.40
CA LYS A 96 14.79 -9.53 -7.35
C LYS A 96 15.02 -11.03 -7.23
#